data_AF-A0A853IF15-F1
#
_entry.id   AF-A0A853IF15-F1
#
_cell.length_a   1.000
_cell.length_b   1.000
_cell.length_c   1.000
_cell.angle_alpha   90.00
_cell.angle_beta   90.00
_cell.angle_gamma   90.00
#
_symmetry.space_group_name_H-M   'P 1'
#
loop_
_entity.id
_entity.type
_entity.pdbx_description
1 polymer ?
#
loop_
_entity_poly.entity_id
_entity_poly.type
_entity_poly.pdbx_seq_one_letter_code
_entity_poly.pdbx_strand_id
1 'polypeptide(L)'
;RVVYVNGSMENPLRYNFEELCETLLPFSREELEKKRKNKLETRKGSKNSNLRGFSGNRLAWDRLEDLRKLGLLRGGIKEGERMRHLFWHLNFLLLSGATHSSQMWYEAVALAREIDPNWNVCTPELSTLYWKAKAYNAGEKVEFDGKLHPPLYTPRNDTLINLFGITDNEQKQLRTIISETERHKRELAR
;
A
#
# COMPACT_ATOMS: atom_id res chain seq x y z
N ARG A 1 40.63 -4.21 19.44
CA ARG A 1 41.68 -3.35 20.05
C ARG A 1 42.19 -2.45 18.92
N VAL A 2 41.97 -1.14 18.99
CA VAL A 2 42.35 -0.19 17.94
C VAL A 2 43.60 0.55 18.39
N VAL A 3 44.58 0.70 17.50
CA VAL A 3 45.83 1.41 17.79
C VAL A 3 45.86 2.65 16.91
N TYR A 4 45.85 3.82 17.53
CA TYR A 4 46.01 5.11 16.84
C TYR A 4 47.41 5.63 17.15
N VAL A 5 48.29 5.70 16.15
CA VAL A 5 49.67 6.14 16.34
C VAL A 5 49.79 7.57 15.83
N ASN A 6 49.86 8.53 16.75
CA ASN A 6 50.32 9.89 16.45
C ASN A 6 51.69 10.07 17.14
N GLY A 7 52.78 9.70 16.46
CA GLY A 7 54.15 9.78 16.98
C GLY A 7 55.08 8.63 16.55
N SER A 8 56.28 8.56 17.17
CA SER A 8 57.32 7.55 16.89
C SER A 8 56.86 6.12 17.19
N MET A 9 57.23 5.19 16.30
CA MET A 9 56.81 3.78 16.26
C MET A 9 57.32 2.93 17.43
N GLU A 10 58.24 3.47 18.23
CA GLU A 10 58.91 2.77 19.34
C GLU A 10 58.05 2.65 20.61
N ASN A 11 56.97 3.45 20.75
CA ASN A 11 56.00 3.32 21.86
C ASN A 11 54.59 3.78 21.44
N PRO A 12 53.76 2.89 20.86
CA PRO A 12 52.42 3.27 20.43
C PRO A 12 51.48 3.45 21.63
N LEU A 13 50.84 4.62 21.71
CA LEU A 13 49.77 4.91 22.65
C LEU A 13 48.58 4.01 22.35
N ARG A 14 48.13 3.25 23.35
CA ARG A 14 46.99 2.33 23.24
C ARG A 14 45.77 3.01 23.83
N TYR A 15 44.81 3.34 22.98
CA TYR A 15 43.53 3.89 23.41
C TYR A 15 42.48 2.80 23.52
N ASN A 16 41.59 2.94 24.50
CA ASN A 16 40.32 2.21 24.45
C ASN A 16 39.53 2.71 23.23
N PHE A 17 38.87 1.81 22.52
CA PHE A 17 38.08 2.16 21.34
C PHE A 17 37.02 3.22 21.68
N GLU A 18 36.37 3.09 22.83
CA GLU A 18 35.32 4.04 23.25
C GLU A 18 35.92 5.43 23.50
N GLU A 19 37.05 5.52 24.20
CA GLU A 19 37.76 6.79 24.47
C GLU A 19 38.25 7.46 23.19
N LEU A 20 38.76 6.67 22.24
CA LEU A 20 39.20 7.16 20.94
C LEU A 20 38.03 7.72 20.14
N CYS A 21 36.89 7.02 20.14
CA CYS A 21 35.70 7.46 19.43
C CYS A 21 35.12 8.75 20.01
N GLU A 22 35.08 8.91 21.34
CA GLU A 22 34.63 10.15 21.99
C GLU A 22 35.55 11.35 21.67
N THR A 23 36.84 11.10 21.41
CA THR A 23 37.79 12.18 21.09
C THR A 23 37.81 12.52 19.60
N LEU A 24 37.71 11.53 18.71
CA LEU A 24 37.88 11.71 17.26
C LEU A 24 36.57 11.97 16.52
N LEU A 25 35.45 11.39 16.98
CA LEU A 25 34.19 11.51 16.25
C LEU A 25 33.51 12.84 16.60
N PRO A 26 32.82 13.48 15.63
CA PRO A 26 32.13 14.75 15.86
C PRO A 26 30.89 14.64 16.75
N PHE A 27 30.50 13.42 17.17
CA PHE A 27 29.36 13.17 18.04
C PHE A 27 29.66 12.02 19.01
N SER A 28 29.25 12.18 20.26
CA SER A 28 29.36 11.11 21.26
C SER A 28 28.34 10.02 21.02
N ARG A 29 28.58 8.85 21.61
CA ARG A 29 27.63 7.73 21.54
C ARG A 29 26.28 8.09 22.16
N GLU A 30 26.30 8.81 23.28
CA GLU A 30 25.08 9.29 23.93
C GLU A 30 24.29 10.26 23.05
N GLU A 31 24.98 11.15 22.33
CA GLU A 31 24.35 12.07 21.39
C GLU A 31 23.73 11.35 20.20
N LEU A 32 24.40 10.32 19.68
CA LEU A 32 23.87 9.48 18.61
C LEU A 32 22.64 8.69 19.07
N GLU A 33 22.64 8.17 20.31
CA GLU A 33 21.49 7.49 20.90
C GLU A 33 20.33 8.44 21.16
N LYS A 34 20.59 9.64 21.70
CA LYS A 34 19.59 10.71 21.85
C LYS A 34 19.01 11.13 20.50
N LYS A 35 19.83 11.30 19.45
CA LYS A 35 19.38 11.59 18.08
C LYS A 35 18.51 10.46 17.51
N ARG A 36 18.89 9.19 17.72
CA ARG A 36 18.10 8.02 17.30
C ARG A 36 16.76 7.96 18.02
N LYS A 37 16.75 8.17 19.34
CA LYS A 37 15.54 8.19 20.17
C LYS A 37 14.63 9.35 19.77
N ASN A 38 15.16 10.57 19.64
CA ASN A 38 14.42 11.74 19.18
C ASN A 38 13.83 11.54 17.78
N LYS A 39 14.57 10.94 16.84
CA LYS A 39 14.04 10.62 15.49
C LYS A 39 12.91 9.58 15.54
N LEU A 40 12.97 8.63 16.47
CA LEU A 40 11.90 7.65 16.71
C LEU A 40 10.65 8.32 17.31
N GLU A 41 10.85 9.22 18.28
CA GLU A 41 9.77 9.98 18.94
C GLU A 41 9.13 11.01 17.99
N THR A 42 9.93 11.67 17.15
CA THR A 42 9.41 12.61 16.12
C THR A 42 8.55 11.87 15.08
N ARG A 43 8.88 10.61 14.78
CA ARG A 43 8.05 9.74 13.92
C ARG A 43 6.74 9.31 14.58
N LYS A 44 6.70 9.16 15.90
CA LYS A 44 5.48 8.84 16.66
C LYS A 44 4.61 10.07 16.94
N GLY A 45 5.19 11.27 16.94
CA GLY A 45 4.53 12.53 17.29
C GLY A 45 4.05 13.42 16.14
N SER A 46 4.25 13.06 14.87
CA SER A 46 3.71 13.86 13.75
C SER A 46 2.27 13.47 13.42
N LYS A 47 1.34 13.82 14.32
CA LYS A 47 -0.12 13.72 14.08
C LYS A 47 -0.70 14.95 13.39
N ASN A 48 0.13 15.81 12.80
CA ASN A 48 -0.27 16.89 11.91
C ASN A 48 0.83 17.13 10.88
N SER A 49 0.67 16.55 9.68
CA SER A 49 1.34 17.05 8.49
C SER A 49 0.29 17.21 7.41
N ASN A 50 0.11 18.43 6.91
CA ASN A 50 -0.64 18.72 5.68
C ASN A 50 0.02 18.14 4.41
N LEU A 51 0.91 17.16 4.56
CA LEU A 51 1.28 16.24 3.49
C LEU A 51 0.19 15.18 3.45
N ARG A 52 -0.56 15.10 2.33
CA ARG A 52 -1.58 14.07 2.08
C ARG A 52 -0.94 12.69 2.29
N GLY A 53 -1.02 12.17 3.52
CA GLY A 53 -0.57 10.83 3.84
C GLY A 53 -1.26 9.85 2.92
N PHE A 54 -0.52 8.85 2.44
CA PHE A 54 -1.06 7.74 1.69
C PHE A 54 -2.04 6.97 2.59
N SER A 55 -3.31 7.38 2.57
CA SER A 55 -4.38 6.64 3.21
C SER A 55 -4.66 5.43 2.32
N GLY A 56 -4.34 4.23 2.82
CA GLY A 56 -4.64 2.98 2.11
C GLY A 56 -6.12 2.88 1.72
N ASN A 57 -6.99 3.45 2.55
CA ASN A 57 -8.42 3.57 2.29
C ASN A 57 -8.71 4.42 1.05
N ARG A 58 -8.00 5.55 0.88
CA ARG A 58 -8.13 6.41 -0.29
C ARG A 58 -7.62 5.73 -1.56
N LEU A 59 -6.49 5.02 -1.49
CA LEU A 59 -6.02 4.25 -2.65
C LEU A 59 -7.04 3.20 -3.06
N ALA A 60 -7.64 2.47 -2.11
CA ALA A 60 -8.66 1.48 -2.41
C ALA A 60 -9.87 2.12 -3.11
N TRP A 61 -10.36 3.26 -2.60
CA TRP A 61 -11.42 4.01 -3.26
C TRP A 61 -11.04 4.46 -4.68
N ASP A 62 -9.86 5.06 -4.85
CA ASP A 62 -9.40 5.52 -6.16
C ASP A 62 -9.24 4.36 -7.17
N ARG A 63 -8.88 3.15 -6.71
CA ARG A 63 -8.84 1.94 -7.53
C ARG A 63 -10.22 1.43 -7.92
N LEU A 64 -11.21 1.52 -7.03
CA LEU A 64 -12.61 1.24 -7.37
C LEU A 64 -13.08 2.17 -8.49
N GLU A 65 -12.82 3.47 -8.36
CA GLU A 65 -13.16 4.47 -9.38
C GLU A 65 -12.43 4.23 -10.71
N ASP A 66 -11.17 3.79 -10.68
CA ASP A 66 -10.46 3.40 -11.89
C ASP A 66 -11.11 2.21 -12.61
N LEU A 67 -11.60 1.21 -11.86
CA LEU A 67 -12.29 0.06 -12.47
C LEU A 67 -13.67 0.43 -13.03
N ARG A 68 -14.41 1.33 -12.37
CA ARG A 68 -15.64 1.93 -12.92
C ARG A 68 -15.35 2.66 -14.22
N LYS A 69 -14.33 3.52 -14.21
CA LYS A 69 -13.88 4.26 -15.39
C LYS A 69 -13.45 3.32 -16.52
N LEU A 70 -12.76 2.23 -16.21
CA LEU A 70 -12.38 1.23 -17.19
C LEU A 70 -13.61 0.62 -17.89
N GLY A 71 -14.67 0.29 -17.14
CA GLY A 71 -15.94 -0.15 -17.71
C GLY A 71 -16.55 0.90 -18.65
N LEU A 72 -16.55 2.18 -18.25
CA LEU A 72 -17.04 3.27 -19.10
C LEU A 72 -16.23 3.41 -20.41
N LEU A 73 -14.90 3.34 -20.34
CA LEU A 73 -14.03 3.44 -21.52
C LEU A 73 -14.24 2.31 -22.53
N ARG A 74 -14.67 1.14 -22.05
CA ARG A 74 -14.94 -0.05 -22.86
C ARG A 74 -16.38 -0.14 -23.36
N GLY A 75 -17.24 0.81 -23.00
CA GLY A 75 -18.68 0.77 -23.32
C GLY A 75 -19.45 -0.28 -22.53
N GLY A 76 -18.94 -0.68 -21.35
CA GLY A 76 -19.51 -1.73 -20.50
C GLY A 76 -18.50 -2.80 -20.14
N ILE A 77 -18.95 -3.78 -19.35
CA ILE A 77 -18.15 -4.93 -18.95
C ILE A 77 -18.42 -6.10 -19.89
N LYS A 78 -17.36 -6.72 -20.41
CA LYS A 78 -17.46 -7.85 -21.34
C LYS A 78 -18.13 -9.05 -20.67
N GLU A 79 -18.83 -9.84 -21.49
CA GLU A 79 -19.38 -11.11 -21.04
C GLU A 79 -18.27 -12.04 -20.50
N GLY A 80 -18.56 -12.74 -19.40
CA GLY A 80 -17.58 -13.54 -18.67
C GLY A 80 -16.71 -12.76 -17.67
N GLU A 81 -16.66 -11.42 -17.73
CA GLU A 81 -15.82 -10.61 -16.82
C GLU A 81 -16.61 -10.03 -15.63
N ARG A 82 -17.95 -10.11 -15.63
CA ARG A 82 -18.84 -9.50 -14.62
C ARG A 82 -18.47 -9.87 -13.18
N MET A 83 -18.31 -11.17 -12.89
CA MET A 83 -17.95 -11.64 -11.53
C MET A 83 -16.56 -11.16 -11.10
N ARG A 84 -15.61 -11.11 -12.03
CA ARG A 84 -14.27 -10.58 -11.74
C ARG A 84 -14.33 -9.10 -11.39
N HIS A 85 -15.10 -8.30 -12.14
CA HIS A 85 -15.33 -6.90 -11.81
C HIS A 85 -16.02 -6.74 -10.46
N LEU A 86 -17.10 -7.49 -10.21
CA LEU A 86 -17.84 -7.45 -8.94
C LEU A 86 -16.93 -7.75 -7.74
N PHE A 87 -16.16 -8.84 -7.83
CA PHE A 87 -15.22 -9.25 -6.80
C PHE A 87 -14.23 -8.13 -6.47
N TRP A 88 -13.60 -7.52 -7.48
CA TRP A 88 -12.61 -6.48 -7.25
C TRP A 88 -13.22 -5.15 -6.81
N HIS A 89 -14.38 -4.76 -7.35
CA HIS A 89 -15.12 -3.59 -6.88
C HIS A 89 -15.46 -3.74 -5.40
N LEU A 90 -16.00 -4.89 -5.00
CA LEU A 90 -16.40 -5.15 -3.62
C LEU A 90 -15.20 -5.24 -2.68
N ASN A 91 -14.10 -5.88 -3.10
CA ASN A 91 -12.86 -5.94 -2.32
C ASN A 91 -12.28 -4.53 -2.07
N PHE A 92 -12.28 -3.65 -3.07
CA PHE A 92 -11.82 -2.27 -2.91
C PHE A 92 -12.78 -1.41 -2.09
N LEU A 93 -14.08 -1.62 -2.22
CA LEU A 93 -15.09 -0.96 -1.39
C LEU A 93 -14.88 -1.31 0.09
N LEU A 94 -14.67 -2.59 0.41
CA LEU A 94 -14.34 -3.06 1.76
C LEU A 94 -13.00 -2.50 2.27
N LEU A 95 -11.95 -2.52 1.45
CA LEU A 95 -10.64 -1.95 1.81
C LEU A 95 -10.70 -0.44 2.06
N SER A 96 -11.57 0.28 1.34
CA SER A 96 -11.76 1.72 1.54
C SER A 96 -12.42 2.06 2.88
N GLY A 97 -13.07 1.08 3.52
CA GLY A 97 -13.86 1.28 4.74
C GLY A 97 -15.23 1.92 4.49
N ALA A 98 -15.65 2.09 3.23
CA ALA A 98 -16.97 2.60 2.89
C ALA A 98 -18.11 1.59 3.19
N THR A 99 -17.77 0.31 3.38
CA THR A 99 -18.70 -0.74 3.79
C THR A 99 -18.06 -1.72 4.78
N HIS A 100 -18.88 -2.59 5.35
CA HIS A 100 -18.49 -3.62 6.30
C HIS A 100 -19.12 -4.98 5.94
N SER A 101 -18.57 -6.05 6.51
CA SER A 101 -18.96 -7.45 6.25
C SER A 101 -20.47 -7.70 6.36
N SER A 102 -21.16 -7.18 7.37
CA SER A 102 -22.63 -7.35 7.49
C SER A 102 -23.47 -6.59 6.45
N GLN A 103 -22.91 -5.60 5.73
CA GLN A 103 -23.56 -4.92 4.60
C GLN A 103 -23.09 -5.43 3.23
N MET A 104 -22.02 -6.23 3.20
CA MET A 104 -21.34 -6.67 1.97
C MET A 104 -22.29 -7.26 0.92
N TRP A 105 -23.32 -8.01 1.33
CA TRP A 105 -24.26 -8.64 0.40
C TRP A 105 -25.18 -7.63 -0.29
N TYR A 106 -25.62 -6.58 0.42
CA TYR A 106 -26.41 -5.50 -0.17
C TYR A 106 -25.56 -4.69 -1.14
N GLU A 107 -24.31 -4.38 -0.77
CA GLU A 107 -23.35 -3.71 -1.65
C GLU A 107 -23.02 -4.55 -2.89
N ALA A 108 -22.88 -5.87 -2.75
CA ALA A 108 -22.64 -6.75 -3.87
C ALA A 108 -23.78 -6.68 -4.91
N VAL A 109 -25.04 -6.64 -4.46
CA VAL A 109 -26.19 -6.50 -5.36
C VAL A 109 -26.22 -5.11 -6.00
N ALA A 110 -25.91 -4.05 -5.26
CA ALA A 110 -25.83 -2.69 -5.80
C ALA A 110 -24.74 -2.57 -6.88
N LEU A 111 -23.53 -3.09 -6.60
CA LEU A 111 -22.42 -3.13 -7.56
C LEU A 111 -22.73 -4.02 -8.77
N ALA A 112 -23.44 -5.14 -8.59
CA ALA A 112 -23.83 -6.00 -9.69
C ALA A 112 -24.76 -5.28 -10.68
N ARG A 113 -25.72 -4.50 -10.15
CA ARG A 113 -26.62 -3.66 -10.96
C ARG A 113 -25.88 -2.52 -11.65
N GLU A 114 -24.83 -1.98 -11.02
CA GLU A 114 -23.95 -0.98 -11.64
C GLU A 114 -23.17 -1.57 -12.83
N ILE A 115 -22.69 -2.81 -12.68
CA ILE A 115 -21.94 -3.54 -13.71
C ILE A 115 -22.83 -3.90 -14.91
N ASP A 116 -23.99 -4.49 -14.65
CA ASP A 116 -24.96 -4.88 -15.66
C ASP A 116 -26.35 -4.93 -15.00
N PRO A 117 -27.27 -4.01 -15.36
CA PRO A 117 -28.60 -3.93 -14.75
C PRO A 117 -29.42 -5.21 -14.91
N ASN A 118 -29.14 -6.02 -15.93
CA ASN A 118 -29.87 -7.25 -16.23
C ASN A 118 -29.21 -8.50 -15.63
N TRP A 119 -28.09 -8.34 -14.93
CA TRP A 119 -27.36 -9.48 -14.39
C TRP A 119 -27.98 -9.98 -13.08
N ASN A 120 -28.47 -11.22 -13.12
CA ASN A 120 -28.91 -11.92 -11.92
C ASN A 120 -27.71 -12.50 -11.17
N VAL A 121 -27.28 -11.82 -10.11
CA VAL A 121 -26.05 -12.18 -9.39
C VAL A 121 -26.23 -13.41 -8.51
N CYS A 122 -25.27 -14.33 -8.58
CA CYS A 122 -25.15 -15.44 -7.64
C CYS A 122 -24.09 -15.08 -6.58
N THR A 123 -24.51 -14.90 -5.33
CA THR A 123 -23.66 -14.47 -4.21
C THR A 123 -22.73 -15.54 -3.59
N PRO A 124 -22.95 -16.86 -3.68
CA PRO A 124 -22.09 -17.88 -3.04
C PRO A 124 -20.60 -17.77 -3.40
N GLU A 125 -20.29 -17.32 -4.61
CA GLU A 125 -18.92 -17.13 -5.11
C GLU A 125 -18.12 -16.09 -4.30
N LEU A 126 -18.80 -15.20 -3.57
CA LEU A 126 -18.19 -14.17 -2.73
C LEU A 126 -17.97 -14.63 -1.27
N SER A 127 -18.31 -15.87 -0.92
CA SER A 127 -18.20 -16.36 0.46
C SER A 127 -16.79 -16.26 1.03
N THR A 128 -15.75 -16.55 0.23
CA THR A 128 -14.35 -16.37 0.65
C THR A 128 -14.02 -14.90 0.93
N LEU A 129 -14.55 -13.99 0.11
CA LEU A 129 -14.36 -12.55 0.32
C LEU A 129 -15.10 -12.10 1.59
N TYR A 130 -16.27 -12.66 1.89
CA TYR A 130 -17.01 -12.39 3.12
C TYR A 130 -16.24 -12.78 4.38
N TRP A 131 -15.64 -13.97 4.40
CA TRP A 131 -14.80 -14.38 5.54
C TRP A 131 -13.58 -13.47 5.72
N LYS A 132 -12.94 -13.07 4.61
CA LYS A 132 -11.84 -12.09 4.64
C LYS A 132 -12.29 -10.71 5.12
N ALA A 133 -13.49 -10.27 4.73
CA ALA A 133 -14.07 -9.02 5.18
C ALA A 133 -14.34 -9.04 6.69
N LYS A 134 -14.86 -10.16 7.21
CA LYS A 134 -15.08 -10.35 8.65
C LYS A 134 -13.79 -10.26 9.44
N ALA A 135 -12.75 -10.97 9.01
CA ALA A 135 -11.41 -10.91 9.61
C ALA A 135 -10.82 -9.49 9.53
N TYR A 136 -10.98 -8.81 8.40
CA TYR A 136 -10.53 -7.42 8.22
C TYR A 136 -11.25 -6.45 9.17
N ASN A 137 -12.57 -6.58 9.33
CA ASN A 137 -13.33 -5.74 10.27
C ASN A 137 -12.99 -6.05 11.74
N ALA A 138 -12.58 -7.28 12.05
CA ALA A 138 -12.07 -7.65 13.37
C ALA A 138 -10.64 -7.12 13.63
N GLY A 139 -10.00 -6.49 12.64
CA GLY A 139 -8.65 -5.94 12.76
C GLY A 139 -7.54 -6.98 12.63
N GLU A 140 -7.87 -8.21 12.20
CA GLU A 140 -6.89 -9.29 12.00
C GLU A 140 -5.84 -8.90 10.95
N LYS A 141 -4.69 -9.56 11.03
CA LYS A 141 -3.59 -9.43 10.09
C LYS A 141 -3.14 -10.81 9.64
N VAL A 142 -2.77 -10.92 8.38
CA VAL A 142 -2.19 -12.13 7.80
C VAL A 142 -0.72 -11.88 7.49
N GLU A 143 0.13 -12.83 7.83
CA GLU A 143 1.55 -12.77 7.49
C GLU A 143 1.76 -13.32 6.07
N PHE A 144 2.42 -12.53 5.23
CA PHE A 144 2.81 -12.93 3.89
C PHE A 144 4.17 -12.29 3.57
N ASP A 145 5.14 -13.10 3.14
CA ASP A 145 6.49 -12.63 2.83
C ASP A 145 7.16 -11.86 4.00
N GLY A 146 6.97 -12.36 5.24
CA GLY A 146 7.48 -11.73 6.46
C GLY A 146 6.86 -10.38 6.81
N LYS A 147 5.75 -10.00 6.15
CA LYS A 147 5.04 -8.73 6.36
C LYS A 147 3.60 -8.98 6.76
N LEU A 148 3.08 -8.10 7.62
CA LEU A 148 1.68 -8.12 8.03
C LEU A 148 0.81 -7.36 7.01
N HIS A 149 -0.16 -8.07 6.45
CA HIS A 149 -1.12 -7.56 5.48
C HIS A 149 -2.55 -7.61 6.03
N PRO A 150 -3.47 -6.76 5.54
CA PRO A 150 -4.89 -6.97 5.79
C PRO A 150 -5.34 -8.31 5.15
N PRO A 151 -6.34 -9.00 5.73
CA PRO A 151 -6.86 -10.25 5.17
C PRO A 151 -7.47 -10.12 3.76
N LEU A 152 -7.95 -8.93 3.40
CA LEU A 152 -8.46 -8.59 2.06
C LEU A 152 -7.35 -8.52 1.00
N TYR A 153 -7.74 -8.65 -0.26
CA TYR A 153 -6.78 -8.72 -1.36
C TYR A 153 -6.17 -7.34 -1.67
N THR A 154 -4.84 -7.25 -1.62
CA THR A 154 -4.10 -6.00 -1.85
C THR A 154 -3.15 -6.13 -3.05
N PRO A 155 -3.69 -6.15 -4.29
CA PRO A 155 -2.89 -6.40 -5.49
C PRO A 155 -1.94 -5.23 -5.80
N ARG A 156 -0.84 -5.57 -6.47
CA ARG A 156 0.03 -4.59 -7.12
C ARG A 156 -0.64 -4.05 -8.39
N ASN A 157 -0.15 -2.92 -8.89
CA ASN A 157 -0.67 -2.34 -10.14
C ASN A 157 -0.52 -3.32 -11.31
N ASP A 158 0.64 -3.96 -11.45
CA ASP A 158 0.88 -4.94 -12.53
C ASP A 158 -0.11 -6.11 -12.49
N THR A 159 -0.48 -6.56 -11.29
CA THR A 159 -1.49 -7.61 -11.12
C THR A 159 -2.83 -7.16 -11.70
N LEU A 160 -3.27 -5.93 -11.41
CA LEU A 160 -4.53 -5.39 -11.93
C LEU A 160 -4.48 -5.14 -13.44
N ILE A 161 -3.37 -4.58 -13.94
CA ILE A 161 -3.16 -4.32 -15.36
C ILE A 161 -3.24 -5.61 -16.16
N ASN A 162 -2.54 -6.66 -15.72
CA ASN A 162 -2.56 -7.96 -16.38
C ASN A 162 -3.94 -8.63 -16.25
N LEU A 163 -4.56 -8.57 -15.07
CA LEU A 163 -5.83 -9.22 -14.82
C LEU A 163 -6.97 -8.66 -15.66
N PHE A 164 -7.00 -7.35 -15.87
CA PHE A 164 -8.04 -6.67 -16.67
C PHE A 164 -7.59 -6.36 -18.11
N GLY A 165 -6.38 -6.76 -18.50
CA GLY A 165 -5.79 -6.45 -19.81
C GLY A 165 -5.82 -4.95 -20.10
N ILE A 166 -5.41 -4.12 -19.14
CA ILE A 166 -5.50 -2.65 -19.26
C ILE A 166 -4.41 -2.15 -20.21
N THR A 167 -4.84 -1.53 -21.31
CA THR A 167 -3.95 -1.00 -22.33
C THR A 167 -3.27 0.30 -21.89
N ASP A 168 -2.16 0.67 -22.54
CA ASP A 168 -1.47 1.94 -22.26
C ASP A 168 -2.36 3.16 -22.48
N ASN A 169 -3.27 3.11 -23.46
CA ASN A 169 -4.21 4.19 -23.72
C ASN A 169 -5.29 4.31 -22.64
N GLU A 170 -5.74 3.18 -22.07
CA GLU A 170 -6.64 3.18 -20.92
C GLU A 170 -5.91 3.70 -19.67
N GLN A 171 -4.68 3.25 -19.42
CA GLN A 171 -3.88 3.68 -18.26
C GLN A 171 -3.73 5.22 -18.20
N LYS A 172 -3.51 5.90 -19.34
CA LYS A 172 -3.46 7.38 -19.43
C LYS A 172 -4.70 8.07 -18.85
N GLN A 173 -5.85 7.41 -18.89
CA GLN A 173 -7.11 7.93 -18.39
C GLN A 173 -7.38 7.52 -16.93
N LEU A 174 -6.67 6.52 -16.40
CA LEU A 174 -6.81 6.06 -15.02
C LEU A 174 -5.94 6.89 -14.06
N ARG A 175 -6.36 6.94 -12.78
CA ARG A 175 -5.72 7.74 -11.74
C ARG A 175 -4.59 6.99 -11.03
N THR A 176 -4.79 5.71 -10.72
CA THR A 176 -3.92 4.92 -9.84
C THR A 176 -3.46 3.60 -10.44
N ILE A 177 -4.29 2.93 -11.25
CA ILE A 177 -3.94 1.66 -11.93
C ILE A 177 -3.13 1.98 -13.19
N ILE A 178 -1.88 2.35 -12.98
CA ILE A 178 -0.91 2.69 -14.03
C ILE A 178 0.39 1.93 -13.82
N SER A 179 1.07 1.63 -14.92
CA SER A 179 2.41 1.06 -14.93
C SER A 179 3.44 2.04 -14.37
N GLU A 180 4.61 1.52 -14.03
CA GLU A 180 5.74 2.35 -13.59
C GLU A 180 6.21 3.32 -14.68
N THR A 181 6.18 2.89 -15.94
CA THR A 181 6.54 3.73 -17.09
C THR A 181 5.58 4.91 -17.27
N GLU A 182 4.27 4.69 -17.19
CA GLU A 182 3.26 5.76 -17.26
C GLU A 182 3.34 6.70 -16.06
N ARG A 183 3.60 6.16 -14.85
CA ARG A 183 3.84 6.99 -13.66
C ARG A 183 5.03 7.93 -13.87
N HIS A 184 6.16 7.42 -14.35
CA HIS A 184 7.36 8.21 -14.56
C HIS A 184 7.13 9.29 -15.64
N LYS A 185 6.44 8.96 -16.73
CA LYS A 185 6.03 9.95 -17.76
C LYS A 185 5.22 11.11 -17.18
N ARG A 186 4.26 10.83 -16.29
CA ARG A 186 3.45 11.87 -15.62
C ARG A 186 4.25 12.73 -14.67
N GLU A 187 5.26 12.16 -14.02
CA GLU A 187 6.15 12.89 -13.12
C GLU A 187 7.06 13.85 -13.90
N LEU A 188 7.59 13.42 -15.04
CA LEU A 188 8.40 14.27 -15.94
C LEU A 188 7.60 15.41 -16.59
N ALA A 189 6.29 15.26 -16.73
CA ALA A 189 5.41 16.26 -17.33
C ALA A 189 4.91 17.33 -16.33
N ARG A 190 5.29 17.25 -15.05
CA ARG A 190 4.95 18.21 -13.99
C ARG A 190 6.08 19.18 -13.73
#